data_AF-A0A2W1G7L4-F1
#
_entry.id   AF-A0A2W1G7L4-F1
#
_cell.length_a   1.000
_cell.length_b   1.000
_cell.length_c   1.000
_cell.angle_alpha   90.00
_cell.angle_beta   90.00
_cell.angle_gamma   90.00
#
_symmetry.space_group_name_H-M   'P 1'
#
loop_
_entity.id
_entity.type
_entity.pdbx_description
1 polymer ?
#
loop_
_entity_poly.entity_id
_entity_poly.type
_entity_poly.pdbx_seq_one_letter_code
_entity_poly.pdbx_strand_id
1 'polypeptide(L)'
;MRVGPAKPAGISCQCDFSLSWIRIAYIWLYRQGQPDLSLLGAVAGIQPDKDGICPNLNLEDAQVKQGGKPAVTRTWYCLRDPQSGAPVEELTACSHCVSNVSTIFPCLSRIFVPVANGQRLLATCDLMSLGDAQLRSLEYLDQIAKTAASTLDTKTRDLGPLVEYIRKWGPVPICRKGKEVFNEKRYSLPTTVPEFTACEECYHRHILPLYSESPKPAFLSHIKEEGVKEGGFMCDLFSPRLQGYFNDAVRTNDTDTFRQKLMARNERMREIKMQLIDWSVTNAHMAKANEKNMQAAVIEDNMTALEKEWNQFWQ
;
A
#
# COMPACT_ATOMS: atom_id res chain seq x y z
N MET A 1 -4.21 35.52 16.90
CA MET A 1 -4.64 34.15 16.53
C MET A 1 -6.15 34.12 16.53
N ARG A 2 -6.81 33.83 15.39
CA ARG A 2 -8.25 33.55 15.40
C ARG A 2 -8.43 32.15 15.96
N VAL A 3 -9.03 32.06 17.15
CA VAL A 3 -9.45 30.79 17.72
C VAL A 3 -10.62 30.31 16.86
N GLY A 4 -10.48 29.15 16.21
CA GLY A 4 -11.57 28.54 15.47
C GLY A 4 -12.78 28.29 16.38
N PRO A 5 -13.99 28.12 15.82
CA PRO A 5 -15.17 27.83 16.61
C PRO A 5 -14.93 26.63 17.52
N ALA A 6 -15.42 26.70 18.77
CA ALA A 6 -15.30 25.61 19.71
C ALA A 6 -15.99 24.36 19.16
N LYS A 7 -15.33 23.20 19.32
CA LYS A 7 -15.88 21.90 18.91
C LYS A 7 -17.27 21.70 19.53
N PRO A 8 -18.30 21.34 18.74
CA PRO A 8 -19.59 20.95 19.30
C PRO A 8 -19.44 19.71 20.17
N ALA A 9 -19.99 19.75 21.39
CA ALA A 9 -19.95 18.62 22.31
C ALA A 9 -20.66 17.39 21.69
N GLY A 10 -20.06 16.21 21.86
CA GLY A 10 -20.65 14.94 21.40
C GLY A 10 -20.44 14.59 19.92
N ILE A 11 -19.80 15.45 19.12
CA ILE A 11 -19.49 15.12 17.71
C ILE A 11 -18.09 14.50 17.62
N SER A 12 -18.00 13.33 16.97
CA SER A 12 -16.71 12.77 16.58
C SER A 12 -16.07 13.70 15.55
N CYS A 13 -14.91 14.27 15.88
CA CYS A 13 -14.16 15.09 14.94
C CYS A 13 -13.05 14.24 14.35
N GLN A 14 -13.08 14.09 13.03
CA GLN A 14 -11.96 13.54 12.28
C GLN A 14 -11.11 14.70 11.74
N CYS A 15 -9.80 14.54 11.78
CA CYS A 15 -8.90 15.51 11.15
C CYS A 15 -9.01 15.36 9.61
N ASP A 16 -9.26 16.44 8.87
CA ASP A 16 -9.35 16.37 7.39
C ASP A 16 -8.05 15.87 6.74
N PHE A 17 -6.89 16.12 7.37
CA PHE A 17 -5.60 15.58 6.92
C PHE A 17 -5.47 14.06 7.09
N SER A 18 -6.41 13.39 7.77
CA SER A 18 -6.50 11.93 7.73
C SER A 18 -6.97 11.41 6.36
N LEU A 19 -7.64 12.27 5.57
CA LEU A 19 -8.09 11.94 4.21
C LEU A 19 -6.92 12.05 3.23
N SER A 20 -6.65 10.96 2.50
CA SER A 20 -5.53 10.90 1.55
C SER A 20 -5.61 11.99 0.46
N TRP A 21 -6.81 12.28 -0.04
CA TRP A 21 -7.01 13.32 -1.06
C TRP A 21 -6.67 14.73 -0.58
N ILE A 22 -6.99 15.06 0.68
CA ILE A 22 -6.62 16.35 1.28
C ILE A 22 -5.09 16.47 1.39
N ARG A 23 -4.41 15.39 1.80
CA ARG A 23 -2.93 15.35 1.83
C ARG A 23 -2.32 15.53 0.45
N ILE A 24 -2.86 14.87 -0.57
CA ILE A 24 -2.37 15.00 -1.96
C ILE A 24 -2.56 16.44 -2.46
N ALA A 25 -3.73 17.04 -2.23
CA ALA A 25 -4.02 18.43 -2.58
C ALA A 25 -3.08 19.41 -1.87
N TYR A 26 -2.84 19.21 -0.58
CA TYR A 26 -1.90 20.02 0.19
C TYR A 26 -0.46 19.91 -0.35
N ILE A 27 0.03 18.70 -0.63
CA ILE A 27 1.36 18.49 -1.21
C ILE A 27 1.47 19.18 -2.57
N TRP A 28 0.41 19.14 -3.39
CA TRP A 28 0.38 19.85 -4.66
C TRP A 28 0.49 21.37 -4.48
N LEU A 29 -0.31 21.98 -3.60
CA LEU A 29 -0.23 23.41 -3.29
C LEU A 29 1.18 23.79 -2.80
N TYR A 30 1.73 23.00 -1.88
CA TYR A 30 3.06 23.22 -1.32
C TYR A 30 4.14 23.20 -2.41
N ARG A 31 4.10 22.23 -3.33
CA ARG A 31 5.06 22.13 -4.45
C ARG A 31 4.95 23.30 -5.43
N GLN A 32 3.76 23.86 -5.59
CA GLN A 32 3.49 25.01 -6.47
C GLN A 32 3.73 26.36 -5.77
N GLY A 33 4.12 26.37 -4.49
CA GLY A 33 4.25 27.60 -3.70
C GLY A 33 2.94 28.39 -3.57
N GLN A 34 1.79 27.72 -3.68
CA GLN A 34 0.48 28.36 -3.68
C GLN A 34 0.00 28.63 -2.25
N PRO A 35 -0.21 29.90 -1.85
CA PRO A 35 -0.65 30.23 -0.50
C PRO A 35 -2.15 30.05 -0.29
N ASP A 36 -2.92 29.94 -1.38
CA ASP A 36 -4.38 29.75 -1.32
C ASP A 36 -4.75 28.29 -1.03
N LEU A 37 -5.49 28.09 0.06
CA LEU A 37 -5.98 26.78 0.50
C LEU A 37 -7.38 26.44 -0.04
N SER A 38 -7.95 27.26 -0.94
CA SER A 38 -9.26 27.03 -1.56
C SER A 38 -9.37 25.64 -2.19
N LEU A 39 -8.28 25.09 -2.74
CA LEU A 39 -8.23 23.74 -3.27
C LEU A 39 -8.57 22.67 -2.22
N LEU A 40 -8.15 22.85 -0.96
CA LEU A 40 -8.50 21.90 0.11
C LEU A 40 -10.01 21.89 0.35
N GLY A 41 -10.64 23.06 0.36
CA GLY A 41 -12.09 23.20 0.44
C GLY A 41 -12.81 22.60 -0.76
N ALA A 42 -12.28 22.81 -1.97
CA ALA A 42 -12.82 22.23 -3.20
C ALA A 42 -12.77 20.70 -3.19
N VAL A 43 -11.67 20.10 -2.70
CA VAL A 43 -11.52 18.64 -2.56
C VAL A 43 -12.44 18.09 -1.47
N ALA A 44 -12.53 18.75 -0.30
CA ALA A 44 -13.43 18.34 0.77
C ALA A 44 -14.92 18.43 0.37
N GLY A 45 -15.26 19.36 -0.52
CA GLY A 45 -16.63 19.58 -1.01
C GLY A 45 -17.08 18.60 -2.10
N ILE A 46 -16.21 17.73 -2.61
CA ILE A 46 -16.57 16.79 -3.68
C ILE A 46 -17.67 15.84 -3.19
N GLN A 47 -18.83 15.92 -3.82
CA GLN A 47 -19.94 15.01 -3.56
C GLN A 47 -19.79 13.75 -4.42
N PRO A 48 -19.98 12.54 -3.85
CA PRO A 48 -20.01 11.31 -4.62
C PRO A 48 -21.15 11.32 -5.65
N ASP A 49 -20.92 10.71 -6.81
CA ASP A 49 -21.97 10.51 -7.81
C ASP A 49 -22.81 9.26 -7.49
N LYS A 50 -23.60 8.79 -8.46
CA LYS A 50 -24.40 7.55 -8.35
C LYS A 50 -23.57 6.30 -8.02
N ASP A 51 -22.28 6.31 -8.33
CA ASP A 51 -21.37 5.22 -8.02
C ASP A 51 -20.75 5.38 -6.62
N GLY A 52 -20.98 6.49 -5.91
CA GLY A 52 -20.56 6.66 -4.51
C GLY A 52 -19.06 6.85 -4.33
N ILE A 53 -18.60 6.79 -3.07
CA ILE A 53 -17.18 6.94 -2.73
C ILE A 53 -16.33 5.79 -3.28
N CYS A 54 -15.02 6.00 -3.38
CA CYS A 54 -14.08 4.96 -3.80
C CYS A 54 -14.25 3.70 -2.92
N PRO A 55 -14.43 2.50 -3.50
CA PRO A 55 -14.70 1.29 -2.72
C PRO A 55 -13.52 0.91 -1.81
N ASN A 56 -12.29 1.26 -2.20
CA ASN A 56 -11.08 1.04 -1.39
C ASN A 56 -10.99 1.94 -0.14
N LEU A 57 -11.91 2.90 0.02
CA LEU A 57 -12.03 3.73 1.22
C LEU A 57 -13.12 3.23 2.18
N ASN A 58 -13.82 2.15 1.85
CA ASN A 58 -14.74 1.50 2.76
C ASN A 58 -13.97 0.65 3.77
N LEU A 59 -13.66 1.22 4.94
CA LEU A 59 -12.91 0.53 6.00
C LEU A 59 -13.66 -0.66 6.60
N GLU A 60 -14.97 -0.78 6.38
CA GLU A 60 -15.76 -1.93 6.83
C GLU A 60 -15.68 -3.14 5.90
N ASP A 61 -15.22 -2.93 4.66
CA ASP A 61 -15.05 -4.00 3.69
C ASP A 61 -13.95 -4.98 4.12
N ALA A 62 -14.25 -6.28 4.05
CA ALA A 62 -13.35 -7.33 4.51
C ALA A 62 -12.03 -7.37 3.72
N GLN A 63 -12.06 -7.11 2.40
CA GLN A 63 -10.86 -7.07 1.58
C GLN A 63 -10.02 -5.84 1.93
N VAL A 64 -10.66 -4.69 2.14
CA VAL A 64 -9.97 -3.45 2.55
C VAL A 64 -9.29 -3.63 3.91
N LYS A 65 -9.95 -4.27 4.89
CA LYS A 65 -9.37 -4.59 6.20
C LYS A 65 -8.09 -5.46 6.08
N GLN A 66 -8.00 -6.27 5.04
CA GLN A 66 -6.83 -7.11 4.74
C GLN A 66 -5.79 -6.43 3.81
N GLY A 67 -6.00 -5.15 3.46
CA GLY A 67 -5.12 -4.40 2.56
C GLY A 67 -5.30 -4.76 1.07
N GLY A 68 -6.43 -5.38 0.72
CA GLY A 68 -6.84 -5.68 -0.64
C GLY A 68 -7.67 -4.56 -1.28
N LYS A 69 -8.13 -4.81 -2.51
CA LYS A 69 -9.00 -3.91 -3.28
C LYS A 69 -10.30 -4.63 -3.64
N PRO A 70 -11.45 -4.24 -3.10
CA PRO A 70 -12.72 -4.88 -3.42
C PRO A 70 -13.10 -4.67 -4.89
N ALA A 71 -13.49 -5.76 -5.55
CA ALA A 71 -14.06 -5.72 -6.89
C ALA A 71 -15.55 -5.37 -6.82
N VAL A 72 -15.97 -4.31 -7.52
CA VAL A 72 -17.36 -3.82 -7.50
C VAL A 72 -17.87 -3.45 -8.90
N THR A 73 -19.18 -3.60 -9.13
CA THR A 73 -19.80 -3.28 -10.41
C THR A 73 -20.18 -1.80 -10.52
N ARG A 74 -19.40 -1.01 -11.26
CA ARG A 74 -19.53 0.47 -11.38
C ARG A 74 -19.05 0.96 -12.74
N THR A 75 -19.24 2.25 -13.02
CA THR A 75 -18.60 2.90 -14.17
C THR A 75 -17.11 3.09 -13.86
N TRP A 76 -16.26 2.47 -14.67
CA TRP A 76 -14.80 2.57 -14.52
C TRP A 76 -14.20 3.49 -15.57
N TYR A 77 -13.05 4.06 -15.23
CA TYR A 77 -12.32 4.98 -16.07
C TYR A 77 -10.88 4.51 -16.25
N CYS A 78 -10.30 4.80 -17.41
CA CYS A 78 -8.91 4.53 -17.74
C CYS A 78 -8.31 5.74 -18.47
N LEU A 79 -7.00 5.74 -18.69
CA LEU A 79 -6.36 6.71 -19.59
C LEU A 79 -6.52 6.26 -21.04
N ARG A 80 -6.38 7.20 -21.98
CA ARG A 80 -6.12 6.88 -23.39
C ARG A 80 -4.66 7.12 -23.70
N ASP A 81 -4.08 6.18 -24.42
CA ASP A 81 -2.77 6.36 -25.04
C ASP A 81 -2.85 7.52 -26.04
N PRO A 82 -2.03 8.58 -25.88
CA PRO A 82 -2.05 9.72 -26.80
C PRO A 82 -1.60 9.35 -28.22
N GLN A 83 -0.80 8.29 -28.40
CA GLN A 83 -0.28 7.87 -29.70
C GLN A 83 -1.26 6.98 -30.45
N SER A 84 -1.81 5.96 -29.78
CA SER A 84 -2.69 4.97 -30.42
C SER A 84 -4.18 5.26 -30.25
N GLY A 85 -4.56 6.13 -29.31
CA GLY A 85 -5.96 6.37 -28.91
C GLY A 85 -6.59 5.21 -28.11
N ALA A 86 -5.87 4.10 -27.94
CA ALA A 86 -6.33 2.91 -27.24
C ALA A 86 -6.47 3.16 -25.73
N PRO A 87 -7.40 2.46 -25.05
CA PRO A 87 -7.47 2.50 -23.59
C PRO A 87 -6.20 1.89 -22.97
N VAL A 88 -5.77 2.44 -21.84
CA VAL A 88 -4.70 1.91 -21.00
C VAL A 88 -5.33 1.01 -19.95
N GLU A 89 -5.41 -0.28 -20.24
CA GLU A 89 -6.17 -1.26 -19.45
C GLU A 89 -5.49 -1.64 -18.13
N GLU A 90 -4.19 -1.36 -17.99
CA GLU A 90 -3.40 -1.64 -16.79
C GLU A 90 -3.70 -0.69 -15.61
N LEU A 91 -4.56 0.32 -15.82
CA LEU A 91 -5.05 1.21 -14.79
C LEU A 91 -6.56 1.44 -14.92
N THR A 92 -7.26 1.17 -13.82
CA THR A 92 -8.68 1.39 -13.65
C THR A 92 -8.96 2.32 -12.47
N ALA A 93 -9.86 3.28 -12.65
CA ALA A 93 -10.20 4.28 -11.65
C ALA A 93 -11.71 4.42 -11.50
N CYS A 94 -12.19 4.61 -10.27
CA CYS A 94 -13.60 4.93 -10.03
C CYS A 94 -13.85 6.44 -10.24
N SER A 95 -15.12 6.81 -10.49
CA SER A 95 -15.55 8.21 -10.66
C SER A 95 -15.08 9.12 -9.53
N HIS A 96 -15.19 8.68 -8.26
CA HIS A 96 -14.75 9.46 -7.11
C HIS A 96 -13.26 9.83 -7.17
N CYS A 97 -12.38 8.90 -7.56
CA CYS A 97 -10.94 9.20 -7.69
C CYS A 97 -10.65 10.10 -8.90
N VAL A 98 -11.38 9.91 -10.00
CA VAL A 98 -11.27 10.77 -11.19
C VAL A 98 -11.68 12.22 -10.89
N SER A 99 -12.76 12.42 -10.12
CA SER A 99 -13.19 13.74 -9.67
C SER A 99 -12.13 14.41 -8.82
N ASN A 100 -11.55 13.69 -7.85
CA ASN A 100 -10.47 14.23 -7.02
C ASN A 100 -9.24 14.63 -7.85
N VAL A 101 -8.80 13.77 -8.78
CA VAL A 101 -7.68 14.08 -9.68
C VAL A 101 -7.98 15.29 -10.56
N SER A 102 -9.20 15.40 -11.12
CA SER A 102 -9.59 16.53 -11.96
C SER A 102 -9.68 17.85 -11.18
N THR A 103 -10.10 17.80 -9.92
CA THR A 103 -10.12 18.97 -9.03
C THR A 103 -8.71 19.40 -8.63
N ILE A 104 -7.83 18.45 -8.29
CA ILE A 104 -6.45 18.76 -7.86
C ILE A 104 -5.57 19.21 -9.02
N PHE A 105 -5.75 18.60 -10.20
CA PHE A 105 -4.97 18.89 -11.41
C PHE A 105 -5.88 19.31 -12.57
N PRO A 106 -6.46 20.54 -12.55
CA PRO A 106 -7.40 20.97 -13.59
C PRO A 106 -6.82 20.96 -15.00
N CYS A 107 -5.50 21.18 -15.16
CA CYS A 107 -4.80 21.09 -16.45
C CYS A 107 -4.83 19.68 -17.08
N LEU A 108 -5.12 18.66 -16.28
CA LEU A 108 -5.29 17.27 -16.69
C LEU A 108 -6.76 16.84 -16.73
N SER A 109 -7.71 17.78 -16.75
CA SER A 109 -9.13 17.46 -16.89
C SER A 109 -9.37 16.59 -18.13
N ARG A 110 -10.24 15.58 -17.97
CA ARG A 110 -10.69 14.66 -19.04
C ARG A 110 -9.61 13.72 -19.60
N ILE A 111 -8.48 13.55 -18.92
CA ILE A 111 -7.50 12.50 -19.31
C ILE A 111 -8.06 11.09 -19.03
N PHE A 112 -8.95 10.97 -18.04
CA PHE A 112 -9.67 9.75 -17.74
C PHE A 112 -10.94 9.67 -18.59
N VAL A 113 -11.12 8.55 -19.27
CA VAL A 113 -12.29 8.27 -20.11
C VAL A 113 -13.03 7.04 -19.57
N PRO A 114 -14.36 6.96 -19.73
CA PRO A 114 -15.12 5.77 -19.35
C PRO A 114 -14.64 4.54 -20.14
N VAL A 115 -14.45 3.44 -19.43
CA VAL A 115 -14.22 2.11 -20.01
C VAL A 115 -15.53 1.58 -20.60
N ALA A 116 -15.45 0.78 -21.66
CA ALA A 116 -16.59 0.13 -22.31
C ALA A 116 -17.79 1.08 -22.54
N ASN A 117 -17.51 2.30 -23.01
CA ASN A 117 -18.51 3.34 -23.27
C ASN A 117 -19.43 3.66 -22.07
N GLY A 118 -18.90 3.55 -20.85
CA GLY A 118 -19.63 3.85 -19.62
C GLY A 118 -20.52 2.73 -19.11
N GLN A 119 -20.37 1.51 -19.65
CA GLN A 119 -20.97 0.33 -19.05
C GLN A 119 -20.44 0.09 -17.64
N ARG A 120 -21.31 -0.44 -16.77
CA ARG A 120 -20.92 -0.84 -15.43
C ARG A 120 -20.24 -2.20 -15.50
N LEU A 121 -19.00 -2.29 -15.05
CA LEU A 121 -18.20 -3.51 -15.09
C LEU A 121 -17.70 -3.87 -13.69
N LEU A 122 -17.37 -5.13 -13.47
CA LEU A 122 -16.70 -5.58 -12.24
C LEU A 122 -15.20 -5.28 -12.37
N ALA A 123 -14.67 -4.37 -11.53
CA ALA A 123 -13.24 -4.07 -11.46
C ALA A 123 -12.86 -3.49 -10.09
N THR A 124 -11.60 -3.07 -9.92
CA THR A 124 -11.08 -2.43 -8.70
C THR A 124 -10.58 -1.02 -9.00
N CYS A 125 -10.33 -0.18 -7.99
CA CYS A 125 -9.72 1.14 -8.20
C CYS A 125 -8.21 1.10 -7.94
N ASP A 126 -7.40 1.65 -8.85
CA ASP A 126 -5.94 1.68 -8.73
C ASP A 126 -5.39 3.00 -8.18
N LEU A 127 -6.18 4.08 -8.22
CA LEU A 127 -5.74 5.42 -7.80
C LEU A 127 -5.74 5.64 -6.29
N MET A 128 -6.40 4.78 -5.52
CA MET A 128 -6.46 4.93 -4.06
C MET A 128 -6.54 3.55 -3.42
N SER A 129 -5.52 3.14 -2.68
CA SER A 129 -5.48 1.86 -1.97
C SER A 129 -4.92 2.04 -0.56
N LEU A 130 -5.13 1.05 0.29
CA LEU A 130 -4.60 0.98 1.66
C LEU A 130 -3.59 -0.17 1.76
N GLY A 131 -2.82 -0.19 2.86
CA GLY A 131 -1.82 -1.24 3.10
C GLY A 131 -0.70 -1.26 2.06
N ASP A 132 -0.24 -2.46 1.68
CA ASP A 132 0.88 -2.61 0.75
C ASP A 132 0.55 -2.09 -0.67
N ALA A 133 -0.71 -2.19 -1.10
CA ALA A 133 -1.15 -1.71 -2.40
C ALA A 133 -1.11 -0.18 -2.53
N GLN A 134 -1.07 0.55 -1.40
CA GLN A 134 -1.01 2.01 -1.38
C GLN A 134 0.22 2.55 -2.10
N LEU A 135 1.35 1.83 -2.07
CA LEU A 135 2.60 2.30 -2.66
C LEU A 135 2.44 2.57 -4.16
N ARG A 136 1.85 1.64 -4.92
CA ARG A 136 1.63 1.82 -6.36
C ARG A 136 0.61 2.92 -6.67
N SER A 137 -0.46 3.02 -5.86
CA SER A 137 -1.42 4.13 -6.01
C SER A 137 -0.76 5.49 -5.84
N LEU A 138 0.14 5.64 -4.86
CA LEU A 138 0.91 6.88 -4.66
C LEU A 138 1.89 7.14 -5.82
N GLU A 139 2.51 6.11 -6.38
CA GLU A 139 3.37 6.26 -7.57
C GLU A 139 2.59 6.74 -8.79
N TYR A 140 1.40 6.20 -9.05
CA TYR A 140 0.54 6.70 -10.12
C TYR A 140 0.14 8.16 -9.90
N LEU A 141 -0.20 8.53 -8.67
CA LEU A 141 -0.53 9.91 -8.32
C LEU A 141 0.67 10.86 -8.46
N ASP A 142 1.89 10.41 -8.13
CA ASP A 142 3.11 11.19 -8.35
C ASP A 142 3.40 11.37 -9.84
N GLN A 143 3.20 10.35 -10.67
CA GLN A 143 3.32 10.48 -12.14
C GLN A 143 2.26 11.43 -12.72
N ILE A 144 1.02 11.38 -12.23
CA ILE A 144 -0.03 12.34 -12.60
C ILE A 144 0.39 13.76 -12.19
N ALA A 145 0.91 13.95 -10.97
CA ALA A 145 1.37 15.26 -10.49
C ALA A 145 2.56 15.80 -11.31
N LYS A 146 3.52 14.93 -11.67
CA LYS A 146 4.64 15.27 -12.58
C LYS A 146 4.13 15.70 -13.95
N THR A 147 3.17 14.96 -14.50
CA THR A 147 2.51 15.28 -15.77
C THR A 147 1.81 16.63 -15.70
N ALA A 148 1.12 16.91 -14.60
CA ALA A 148 0.43 18.18 -14.37
C ALA A 148 1.42 19.36 -14.28
N ALA A 149 2.51 19.19 -13.52
CA ALA A 149 3.57 20.20 -13.40
C ALA A 149 4.21 20.49 -14.76
N SER A 150 4.62 19.44 -15.48
CA SER A 150 5.18 19.58 -16.83
C SER A 150 4.19 20.26 -17.78
N THR A 151 2.90 19.94 -17.71
CA THR A 151 1.87 20.58 -18.56
C THR A 151 1.74 22.08 -18.26
N LEU A 152 1.84 22.47 -16.99
CA LEU A 152 1.78 23.88 -16.59
C LEU A 152 3.01 24.64 -17.07
N ASP A 153 4.18 24.01 -17.05
CA ASP A 153 5.44 24.63 -17.46
C ASP A 153 5.54 24.75 -19.00
N THR A 154 5.29 23.66 -19.73
CA THR A 154 5.48 23.59 -21.18
C THR A 154 4.25 24.02 -21.98
N LYS A 155 3.10 24.22 -21.31
CA LYS A 155 1.78 24.41 -21.92
C LYS A 155 1.36 23.28 -22.86
N THR A 156 2.03 22.13 -22.79
CA THR A 156 1.77 20.96 -23.62
C THR A 156 1.38 19.79 -22.73
N ARG A 157 0.19 19.24 -22.98
CA ARG A 157 -0.33 18.09 -22.23
C ARG A 157 0.20 16.78 -22.84
N ASP A 158 1.40 16.40 -22.45
CA ASP A 158 2.03 15.13 -22.84
C ASP A 158 1.74 14.05 -21.79
N LEU A 159 0.99 13.01 -22.19
CA LEU A 159 0.66 11.86 -21.33
C LEU A 159 1.60 10.67 -21.55
N GLY A 160 2.52 10.73 -22.51
CA GLY A 160 3.39 9.62 -22.90
C GLY A 160 4.12 8.99 -21.70
N PRO A 161 4.89 9.77 -20.91
CA PRO A 161 5.61 9.23 -19.76
C PRO A 161 4.72 8.59 -18.69
N LEU A 162 3.51 9.13 -18.48
CA LEU A 162 2.52 8.57 -17.55
C LEU A 162 2.01 7.21 -18.05
N VAL A 163 1.65 7.13 -19.33
CA VAL A 163 1.15 5.90 -19.96
C VAL A 163 2.23 4.82 -19.99
N GLU A 164 3.48 5.18 -20.34
CA GLU A 164 4.62 4.26 -20.31
C GLU A 164 4.87 3.72 -18.90
N TYR A 165 4.79 4.57 -17.88
CA TYR A 165 4.93 4.14 -16.49
C TYR A 165 3.85 3.12 -16.10
N ILE A 166 2.58 3.40 -16.44
CA ILE A 166 1.46 2.54 -16.12
C ILE A 166 1.57 1.19 -16.84
N ARG A 167 1.91 1.17 -18.12
CA ARG A 167 2.10 -0.08 -18.89
C ARG A 167 3.24 -0.91 -18.35
N LYS A 168 4.35 -0.27 -17.98
CA LYS A 168 5.51 -0.96 -17.41
C LYS A 168 5.19 -1.59 -16.06
N TRP A 169 4.53 -0.84 -15.18
CA TRP A 169 4.40 -1.26 -13.77
C TRP A 169 3.08 -1.94 -13.47
N GLY A 170 1.97 -1.59 -14.13
CA GLY A 170 0.64 -2.14 -13.88
C GLY A 170 0.58 -3.66 -13.83
N PRO A 171 1.21 -4.39 -14.78
CA PRO A 171 1.27 -5.85 -14.75
C PRO A 171 2.19 -6.43 -13.67
N VAL A 172 3.11 -5.64 -13.11
CA VAL A 172 4.14 -6.08 -12.16
C VAL A 172 3.57 -6.09 -10.73
N PRO A 173 3.49 -7.27 -10.07
CA PRO A 173 3.03 -7.38 -8.69
C PRO A 173 3.86 -6.52 -7.74
N ILE A 174 3.18 -5.87 -6.79
CA ILE A 174 3.82 -5.05 -5.76
C ILE A 174 4.57 -5.97 -4.79
N CYS A 175 5.81 -5.62 -4.47
CA CYS A 175 6.62 -6.31 -3.48
C CYS A 175 5.88 -6.39 -2.15
N ARG A 176 5.61 -7.61 -1.68
CA ARG A 176 4.98 -7.89 -0.37
C ARG A 176 5.95 -7.75 0.80
N LYS A 177 7.12 -7.18 0.55
CA LYS A 177 8.18 -6.92 1.52
C LYS A 177 8.61 -8.21 2.24
N GLY A 178 8.64 -8.19 3.57
CA GLY A 178 8.98 -9.34 4.39
C GLY A 178 7.86 -10.38 4.56
N LYS A 179 6.88 -10.42 3.66
CA LYS A 179 5.83 -11.45 3.64
C LYS A 179 6.16 -12.50 2.59
N GLU A 180 5.71 -13.72 2.85
CA GLU A 180 5.82 -14.81 1.87
C GLU A 180 4.86 -14.57 0.70
N VAL A 181 5.37 -14.85 -0.50
CA VAL A 181 4.68 -14.70 -1.78
C VAL A 181 4.63 -16.07 -2.45
N PHE A 182 3.48 -16.39 -3.04
CA PHE A 182 3.21 -17.66 -3.71
C PHE A 182 2.73 -17.37 -5.13
N ASN A 183 2.98 -18.30 -6.06
CA ASN A 183 2.48 -18.24 -7.44
C ASN A 183 2.95 -17.00 -8.24
N GLU A 184 4.08 -16.40 -7.87
CA GLU A 184 4.70 -15.28 -8.59
C GLU A 184 6.10 -15.68 -9.10
N LYS A 185 6.56 -14.96 -10.13
CA LYS A 185 7.95 -15.08 -10.61
C LYS A 185 8.93 -14.70 -9.50
N ARG A 186 10.07 -15.39 -9.47
CA ARG A 186 11.15 -15.09 -8.53
C ARG A 186 12.48 -15.08 -9.25
N TYR A 187 13.40 -14.27 -8.75
CA TYR A 187 14.76 -14.17 -9.27
C TYR A 187 15.72 -14.59 -8.17
N SER A 188 16.64 -15.50 -8.47
CA SER A 188 17.52 -16.13 -7.46
C SER A 188 18.97 -16.22 -7.93
N LEU A 189 19.84 -16.63 -7.01
CA LEU A 189 21.24 -16.98 -7.26
C LEU A 189 21.46 -18.46 -6.94
N PRO A 190 20.95 -19.40 -7.76
CA PRO A 190 20.73 -20.78 -7.34
C PRO A 190 22.02 -21.53 -6.97
N THR A 191 23.16 -21.17 -7.56
CA THR A 191 24.44 -21.85 -7.32
C THR A 191 25.30 -21.14 -6.28
N THR A 192 25.29 -19.81 -6.25
CA THR A 192 26.21 -19.03 -5.38
C THR A 192 25.56 -18.64 -4.06
N VAL A 193 24.29 -18.22 -4.08
CA VAL A 193 23.56 -17.75 -2.90
C VAL A 193 22.10 -18.24 -2.98
N PRO A 194 21.83 -19.55 -2.79
CA PRO A 194 20.50 -20.13 -2.98
C PRO A 194 19.45 -19.59 -2.01
N GLU A 195 19.87 -18.97 -0.90
CA GLU A 195 19.00 -18.30 0.06
C GLU A 195 18.44 -16.97 -0.48
N PHE A 196 19.07 -16.40 -1.53
CA PHE A 196 18.65 -15.14 -2.12
C PHE A 196 17.45 -15.33 -3.05
N THR A 197 16.40 -14.54 -2.82
CA THR A 197 15.29 -14.37 -3.76
C THR A 197 14.86 -12.91 -3.89
N ALA A 198 14.41 -12.52 -5.08
CA ALA A 198 13.81 -11.22 -5.36
C ALA A 198 12.51 -11.39 -6.14
N CYS A 199 11.49 -10.58 -5.82
CA CYS A 199 10.27 -10.50 -6.61
C CYS A 199 10.48 -9.67 -7.89
N GLU A 200 9.55 -9.76 -8.83
CA GLU A 200 9.62 -9.04 -10.12
C GLU A 200 9.77 -7.53 -9.96
N GLU A 201 9.04 -6.90 -9.04
CA GLU A 201 9.20 -5.46 -8.78
C GLU A 201 10.62 -5.10 -8.33
N CYS A 202 11.17 -5.82 -7.35
CA CYS A 202 12.52 -5.54 -6.87
C CYS A 202 13.59 -5.89 -7.90
N TYR A 203 13.38 -6.90 -8.74
CA TYR A 203 14.25 -7.17 -9.88
C TYR A 203 14.30 -5.96 -10.82
N HIS A 204 13.15 -5.44 -11.25
CA HIS A 204 13.10 -4.29 -12.15
C HIS A 204 13.68 -3.01 -11.54
N ARG A 205 13.55 -2.81 -10.21
CA ARG A 205 14.05 -1.60 -9.53
C ARG A 205 15.53 -1.65 -9.19
N HIS A 206 16.06 -2.81 -8.82
CA HIS A 206 17.38 -2.90 -8.19
C HIS A 206 18.38 -3.77 -8.96
N ILE A 207 17.91 -4.74 -9.76
CA ILE A 207 18.78 -5.68 -10.45
C ILE A 207 18.90 -5.30 -11.93
N LEU A 208 17.78 -5.12 -12.61
CA LEU A 208 17.74 -4.83 -14.04
C LEU A 208 18.57 -3.58 -14.43
N PRO A 209 18.56 -2.47 -13.67
CA PRO A 209 19.36 -1.30 -14.01
C PRO A 209 20.87 -1.56 -14.08
N LEU A 210 21.36 -2.54 -13.30
CA LEU A 210 22.79 -2.88 -13.23
C LEU A 210 23.31 -3.54 -14.51
N TYR A 211 22.42 -4.07 -15.36
CA TYR A 211 22.81 -4.63 -16.66
C TYR A 211 23.29 -3.58 -17.65
N SER A 212 22.94 -2.31 -17.43
CA SER A 212 23.37 -1.17 -18.25
C SER A 212 24.72 -0.59 -17.82
N GLU A 213 25.30 -1.06 -16.72
CA GLU A 213 26.61 -0.59 -16.23
C GLU A 213 27.76 -1.11 -17.10
N SER A 214 28.84 -0.32 -17.18
CA SER A 214 30.06 -0.67 -17.90
C SER A 214 31.30 -0.44 -17.00
N PRO A 215 32.07 -1.49 -16.65
CA PRO A 215 31.83 -2.88 -17.02
C PRO A 215 30.61 -3.47 -16.30
N LYS A 216 29.91 -4.39 -16.97
CA LYS A 216 28.79 -5.12 -16.37
C LYS A 216 29.28 -5.92 -15.15
N PRO A 217 28.64 -5.83 -13.97
CA PRO A 217 29.05 -6.60 -12.81
C PRO A 217 28.97 -8.11 -13.06
N ALA A 218 30.08 -8.82 -12.79
CA ALA A 218 30.18 -10.27 -12.98
C ALA A 218 29.11 -11.02 -12.17
N PHE A 219 28.77 -10.49 -10.99
CA PHE A 219 27.72 -10.97 -10.10
C PHE A 219 26.39 -11.25 -10.82
N LEU A 220 26.00 -10.40 -11.79
CA LEU A 220 24.72 -10.51 -12.51
C LEU A 220 24.63 -11.79 -13.36
N SER A 221 25.75 -12.38 -13.77
CA SER A 221 25.76 -13.61 -14.58
C SER A 221 25.18 -14.82 -13.84
N HIS A 222 25.14 -14.76 -12.50
CA HIS A 222 24.61 -15.82 -11.64
C HIS A 222 23.10 -15.69 -11.40
N ILE A 223 22.48 -14.55 -11.71
CA ILE A 223 21.06 -14.32 -11.46
C ILE A 223 20.23 -15.08 -12.49
N LYS A 224 19.22 -15.81 -12.01
CA LYS A 224 18.26 -16.55 -12.85
C LYS A 224 16.84 -16.12 -12.54
N GLU A 225 16.06 -15.88 -13.58
CA GLU A 225 14.61 -15.92 -13.47
C GLU A 225 14.21 -17.37 -13.26
N GLU A 226 13.51 -17.63 -12.17
CA GLU A 226 12.86 -18.90 -11.91
C GLU A 226 11.36 -18.71 -12.13
N GLY A 227 10.75 -19.66 -12.85
CA GLY A 227 9.30 -19.72 -12.98
C GLY A 227 8.62 -19.92 -11.62
N VAL A 228 7.29 -20.01 -11.64
CA VAL A 228 6.51 -20.31 -10.44
C VAL A 228 6.95 -21.68 -9.89
N LYS A 229 7.56 -21.67 -8.69
CA LYS A 229 7.93 -22.90 -7.97
C LYS A 229 6.95 -23.19 -6.84
N GLU A 230 6.84 -24.47 -6.49
CA GLU A 230 6.18 -24.88 -5.24
C GLU A 230 6.95 -24.34 -4.04
N GLY A 231 6.22 -23.82 -3.05
CA GLY A 231 6.79 -23.15 -1.88
C GLY A 231 6.91 -21.63 -2.09
N GLY A 232 6.47 -20.88 -1.08
CA GLY A 232 6.53 -19.42 -1.10
C GLY A 232 7.97 -18.91 -0.99
N PHE A 233 8.18 -17.66 -1.36
CA PHE A 233 9.45 -16.96 -1.16
C PHE A 233 9.24 -15.60 -0.51
N MET A 234 10.27 -15.07 0.13
CA MET A 234 10.28 -13.71 0.67
C MET A 234 11.30 -12.90 -0.10
N CYS A 235 10.92 -11.74 -0.61
CA CYS A 235 11.89 -10.88 -1.30
C CYS A 235 13.03 -10.50 -0.35
N ASP A 236 14.26 -10.43 -0.86
CA ASP A 236 15.43 -10.02 -0.08
C ASP A 236 15.89 -8.61 -0.41
N LEU A 237 15.15 -7.92 -1.28
CA LEU A 237 15.47 -6.55 -1.70
C LEU A 237 14.43 -5.52 -1.23
N PHE A 238 13.54 -5.88 -0.30
CA PHE A 238 12.49 -4.96 0.15
C PHE A 238 12.93 -3.88 1.14
N SER A 239 14.15 -3.96 1.69
CA SER A 239 14.63 -3.01 2.68
C SER A 239 15.97 -2.39 2.27
N PRO A 240 16.23 -1.11 2.59
CA PRO A 240 17.49 -0.45 2.27
C PRO A 240 18.72 -1.21 2.79
N ARG A 241 18.63 -1.83 3.97
CA ARG A 241 19.73 -2.61 4.54
C ARG A 241 20.09 -3.82 3.69
N LEU A 242 19.08 -4.59 3.25
CA LEU A 242 19.34 -5.77 2.41
C LEU A 242 19.78 -5.39 0.99
N GLN A 243 19.22 -4.29 0.45
CA GLN A 243 19.71 -3.68 -0.79
C GLN A 243 21.19 -3.30 -0.66
N GLY A 244 21.61 -2.76 0.50
CA GLY A 244 23.03 -2.48 0.79
C GLY A 244 23.91 -3.72 0.73
N TYR A 245 23.46 -4.84 1.33
CA TYR A 245 24.21 -6.10 1.27
C TYR A 245 24.34 -6.63 -0.16
N PHE A 246 23.27 -6.54 -0.95
CA PHE A 246 23.27 -6.93 -2.36
C PHE A 246 24.22 -6.03 -3.17
N ASN A 247 24.14 -4.71 -3.00
CA ASN A 247 25.00 -3.76 -3.71
C ASN A 247 26.49 -3.94 -3.36
N ASP A 248 26.81 -4.23 -2.10
CA ASP A 248 28.17 -4.59 -1.70
C ASP A 248 28.65 -5.84 -2.45
N ALA A 249 27.82 -6.88 -2.50
CA ALA A 249 28.13 -8.13 -3.20
C ALA A 249 28.31 -7.93 -4.71
N VAL A 250 27.46 -7.10 -5.33
CA VAL A 250 27.57 -6.73 -6.76
C VAL A 250 28.91 -6.04 -7.02
N ARG A 251 29.33 -5.12 -6.14
CA ARG A 251 30.55 -4.33 -6.28
C ARG A 251 31.82 -5.15 -6.05
N THR A 252 31.83 -6.02 -5.03
CA THR A 252 33.03 -6.79 -4.63
C THR A 252 33.09 -8.19 -5.23
N ASN A 253 31.99 -8.66 -5.84
CA ASN A 253 31.78 -10.05 -6.25
C ASN A 253 31.92 -11.05 -5.09
N ASP A 254 31.76 -10.60 -3.84
CA ASP A 254 31.84 -11.44 -2.63
C ASP A 254 30.46 -12.06 -2.32
N THR A 255 30.20 -13.22 -2.93
CA THR A 255 28.95 -13.97 -2.73
C THR A 255 28.89 -14.64 -1.36
N ASP A 256 30.03 -14.97 -0.76
CA ASP A 256 30.09 -15.70 0.51
C ASP A 256 29.66 -14.81 1.67
N THR A 257 30.20 -13.58 1.74
CA THR A 257 29.77 -12.60 2.74
C THR A 257 28.29 -12.25 2.56
N PHE A 258 27.82 -12.13 1.33
CA PHE A 258 26.40 -11.88 1.06
C PHE A 258 25.51 -13.01 1.58
N ARG A 259 25.89 -14.26 1.28
CA ARG A 259 25.19 -15.45 1.76
C ARG A 259 25.14 -15.54 3.28
N GLN A 260 26.27 -15.31 3.95
CA GLN A 260 26.34 -15.30 5.42
C GLN A 260 25.41 -14.25 6.03
N LYS A 261 25.36 -13.03 5.46
CA LYS A 261 24.45 -11.96 5.91
C LYS A 261 22.98 -12.33 5.74
N LEU A 262 22.61 -13.01 4.65
CA LEU A 262 21.24 -13.47 4.42
C LEU A 262 20.86 -14.60 5.40
N MET A 263 21.73 -15.59 5.57
CA MET A 263 21.52 -16.68 6.54
C MET A 263 21.35 -16.15 7.96
N ALA A 264 22.24 -15.27 8.41
CA ALA A 264 22.16 -14.66 9.75
C ALA A 264 20.84 -13.89 9.94
N ARG A 265 20.37 -13.18 8.90
CA ARG A 265 19.06 -12.53 8.95
C ARG A 265 17.92 -13.55 9.04
N ASN A 266 17.97 -14.62 8.25
CA ASN A 266 16.93 -15.65 8.24
C ASN A 266 16.85 -16.38 9.59
N GLU A 267 18.01 -16.66 10.21
CA GLU A 267 18.11 -17.17 11.57
C GLU A 267 17.40 -16.25 12.55
N ARG A 268 17.77 -14.97 12.53
CA ARG A 268 17.18 -13.96 13.43
C ARG A 268 15.68 -13.80 13.24
N MET A 269 15.19 -13.85 12.00
CA MET A 269 13.75 -13.81 11.73
C MET A 269 13.02 -15.03 12.31
N ARG A 270 13.63 -16.21 12.25
CA ARG A 270 13.05 -17.43 12.82
C ARG A 270 12.98 -17.37 14.35
N GLU A 271 14.04 -16.89 15.00
CA GLU A 271 14.07 -16.66 16.44
C GLU A 271 12.94 -15.71 16.87
N ILE A 272 12.81 -14.56 16.19
CA ILE A 272 11.77 -13.58 16.49
C ILE A 272 10.37 -14.17 16.25
N LYS A 273 10.18 -14.92 15.16
CA LYS A 273 8.88 -15.58 14.87
C LYS A 273 8.51 -16.58 15.98
N MET A 274 9.48 -17.34 16.48
CA MET A 274 9.27 -18.27 17.60
C MET A 274 8.88 -17.52 18.88
N GLN A 275 9.58 -16.42 19.20
CA GLN A 275 9.27 -15.58 20.36
C GLN A 275 7.87 -14.95 20.27
N LEU A 276 7.45 -14.50 19.08
CA LEU A 276 6.11 -13.96 18.87
C LEU A 276 5.02 -15.01 19.07
N ILE A 277 5.26 -16.25 18.66
CA ILE A 277 4.33 -17.37 18.89
C ILE A 277 4.21 -17.65 20.39
N ASP A 278 5.34 -17.80 21.08
CA ASP A 278 5.38 -18.05 22.53
C ASP A 278 4.68 -16.92 23.31
N TRP A 279 4.95 -15.67 22.95
CA TRP A 279 4.31 -14.50 23.55
C TRP A 279 2.80 -14.47 23.28
N SER A 280 2.36 -14.81 22.07
CA SER A 280 0.93 -14.90 21.74
C SER A 280 0.21 -15.97 22.57
N VAL A 281 0.83 -17.14 22.76
CA VAL A 281 0.27 -18.23 23.58
C VAL A 281 0.21 -17.80 25.04
N THR A 282 1.30 -17.23 25.56
CA THR A 282 1.38 -16.72 26.93
C THR A 282 0.32 -15.65 27.21
N ASN A 283 0.14 -14.68 26.30
CA ASN A 283 -0.90 -13.66 26.42
C ASN A 283 -2.31 -14.26 26.42
N ALA A 284 -2.58 -15.25 25.56
CA ALA A 284 -3.88 -15.92 25.53
C ALA A 284 -4.16 -16.68 26.85
N HIS A 285 -3.15 -17.29 27.45
CA HIS A 285 -3.25 -17.93 28.75
C HIS A 285 -3.52 -16.92 29.87
N MET A 286 -2.80 -15.79 29.88
CA MET A 286 -3.01 -14.71 30.85
C MET A 286 -4.42 -14.09 30.71
N ALA A 287 -4.90 -13.88 29.49
CA ALA A 287 -6.25 -13.36 29.25
C ALA A 287 -7.34 -14.28 29.82
N LYS A 288 -7.22 -15.60 29.58
CA LYS A 288 -8.12 -16.60 30.17
C LYS A 288 -8.03 -16.67 31.69
N ALA A 289 -6.82 -16.55 32.25
CA ALA A 289 -6.63 -16.52 33.71
C ALA A 289 -7.27 -15.27 34.33
N ASN A 290 -7.10 -14.11 33.68
CA ASN A 290 -7.70 -12.85 34.13
C ASN A 290 -9.24 -12.90 34.06
N GLU A 291 -9.81 -13.48 33.01
CA GLU A 291 -11.26 -13.69 32.88
C GLU A 291 -11.79 -14.59 34.01
N LYS A 292 -11.10 -15.70 34.32
CA LYS A 292 -11.47 -16.57 35.44
C LYS A 292 -11.39 -15.86 36.80
N ASN A 293 -10.35 -15.04 37.02
CA ASN A 293 -10.20 -14.29 38.25
C ASN A 293 -11.33 -13.24 38.41
N MET A 294 -11.70 -12.56 37.32
CA MET A 294 -12.81 -11.61 37.33
C MET A 294 -14.15 -12.29 37.63
N GLN A 295 -14.40 -13.48 37.05
CA GLN A 295 -15.60 -14.27 37.34
C GLN A 295 -15.65 -14.72 38.81
N ALA A 296 -14.52 -15.15 39.38
CA ALA A 296 -14.44 -15.57 40.78
C ALA A 296 -14.75 -14.40 41.73
N ALA A 297 -14.21 -13.21 41.48
CA ALA A 297 -14.50 -12.01 42.26
C ALA A 297 -15.99 -11.62 42.23
N VAL A 298 -16.63 -11.70 41.06
CA VAL A 298 -18.08 -11.44 40.94
C VAL A 298 -18.90 -12.46 41.73
N ILE A 299 -18.50 -13.73 41.74
CA ILE A 299 -19.18 -14.76 42.55
C ILE A 299 -19.02 -14.47 44.04
N GLU A 300 -17.83 -14.07 44.48
CA GLU A 300 -17.55 -13.73 45.88
C GLU A 300 -18.35 -12.50 46.35
N ASP A 301 -18.44 -11.46 45.53
CA ASP A 301 -19.27 -10.28 45.79
C ASP A 301 -20.76 -10.66 45.89
N ASN A 302 -21.25 -11.50 44.99
CA ASN A 302 -22.63 -12.00 45.01
C ASN A 302 -22.91 -12.85 46.25
N MET A 303 -21.97 -13.73 46.65
CA MET A 303 -22.10 -14.52 47.87
C MET A 303 -22.14 -13.63 49.11
N THR A 304 -21.27 -12.63 49.19
CA THR A 304 -21.24 -11.66 50.30
C THR A 304 -22.54 -10.84 50.37
N ALA A 305 -23.11 -10.46 49.23
CA ALA A 305 -24.40 -9.78 49.17
C ALA A 305 -25.53 -10.68 49.68
N LEU A 306 -25.57 -11.95 49.26
CA LEU A 306 -26.54 -12.94 49.73
C LEU A 306 -26.42 -13.21 51.23
N GLU A 307 -25.20 -13.29 51.77
CA GLU A 307 -24.97 -13.44 53.22
C GLU A 307 -25.46 -12.23 54.01
N LYS A 308 -25.25 -11.01 53.49
CA LYS A 308 -25.78 -9.79 54.10
C LYS A 308 -27.31 -9.76 54.07
N GLU A 309 -27.93 -10.11 52.94
CA GLU A 309 -29.38 -10.22 52.83
C GLU A 309 -29.92 -11.26 53.81
N TRP A 310 -29.30 -12.45 53.88
CA TRP A 310 -29.70 -13.50 54.81
C TRP A 310 -29.67 -13.03 56.27
N ASN A 311 -28.57 -12.39 56.69
CA ASN A 311 -28.42 -11.86 58.05
C ASN A 311 -29.37 -10.69 58.33
N GLN A 312 -29.82 -9.96 57.31
CA GLN A 312 -30.75 -8.83 57.48
C GLN A 312 -32.22 -9.29 57.62
N PHE A 313 -32.60 -10.39 56.96
CA PHE A 313 -33.99 -10.84 56.92
C PHE A 313 -34.31 -12.03 57.84
N TRP A 314 -33.31 -12.81 58.24
CA TRP A 314 -33.53 -14.11 58.91
C TRP A 314 -32.74 -14.31 60.21
N GLN A 315 -31.95 -13.33 60.64
CA GLN A 315 -31.42 -13.20 62.01
C GLN A 315 -32.03 -11.98 62.69
#